data_AF-A0A3P8P8A5-F1
#
_entry.id   AF-A0A3P8P8A5-F1
#
_cell.length_a   1.000
_cell.length_b   1.000
_cell.length_c   1.000
_cell.angle_alpha   90.00
_cell.angle_beta   90.00
_cell.angle_gamma   90.00
#
_symmetry.space_group_name_H-M   'P 1'
#
loop_
_entity.id
_entity.type
_entity.pdbx_description
1 polymer ?
#
loop_
_entity_poly.entity_id
_entity_poly.type
_entity_poly.pdbx_seq_one_letter_code
_entity_poly.pdbx_strand_id
1 'polypeptide(L)'
;MKIASFNIKKFGKKKVSDPDVLEILTKIVSRYDIILILEVVDTSGESIEIFMKELNKVHEGYTYNISDRLGSTRYKEQFMFIYKSDVVTLVNHEQFNEEATTGKDVINRDPYILKLRCSNTVVEDLVMIPVHTKPTDSVEELDELYDVIKIIKTKWNTDNIMILGDFNADGSYVSNRDMKTIRIREDENFHWLIGDNVDTTTSTKNTNTYDRIVVYGDDMLNAVEPESAKAFNFKEEFNLDDEQALKVSDHYPVEVELKSIVETDEGNAKKLKGKTPAYAFFVVDFYKEHKKKHPGAKVILTEVSKLCSEKWKSMSPEEKAKFKEMAKNDKRRYDQEMKSYVPPAGAKKGKKKKKDPNAPKKPPSAFLIFTSEHREKIKADNPGISITDIAKKFGEMWKKMSTTEKTPYEAKYAKLKEKYEMEVAAYRAKGAKNVEPADDDDEDENDIDGKMAKLFL
;
A
#
# COMPACT_ATOMS: atom_id res chain seq x y z
N MET A 1 4.78 -0.07 -0.32
CA MET A 1 4.67 -1.34 -1.08
C MET A 1 5.93 -1.47 -1.91
N LYS A 2 6.66 -2.57 -1.76
CA LYS A 2 7.97 -2.74 -2.41
C LYS A 2 7.82 -3.48 -3.74
N ILE A 3 8.31 -2.87 -4.81
CA ILE A 3 8.23 -3.37 -6.18
C ILE A 3 9.66 -3.54 -6.71
N ALA A 4 9.89 -4.59 -7.50
CA ALA A 4 11.16 -4.75 -8.20
C ALA A 4 11.01 -5.33 -9.61
N SER A 5 12.06 -5.15 -10.41
CA SER A 5 12.33 -5.99 -11.58
C SER A 5 13.69 -6.64 -11.44
N PHE A 6 13.81 -7.88 -11.91
CA PHE A 6 15.04 -8.65 -11.83
C PHE A 6 15.22 -9.52 -13.09
N ASN A 7 16.24 -9.20 -13.88
CA ASN A 7 16.76 -10.12 -14.87
C ASN A 7 17.51 -11.26 -14.17
N ILE A 8 16.90 -12.45 -14.10
CA ILE A 8 17.56 -13.65 -13.57
C ILE A 8 18.11 -14.44 -14.74
N LYS A 9 19.44 -14.42 -14.89
CA LYS A 9 20.11 -15.07 -16.00
C LYS A 9 19.65 -16.52 -16.22
N LYS A 10 18.92 -16.73 -17.32
CA LYS A 10 18.35 -18.03 -17.74
C LYS A 10 17.59 -18.74 -16.63
N PHE A 11 16.62 -18.05 -16.03
CA PHE A 11 15.77 -18.66 -15.00
C PHE A 11 15.05 -19.89 -15.56
N GLY A 12 15.28 -21.07 -14.97
CA GLY A 12 14.72 -22.33 -15.43
C GLY A 12 15.28 -23.51 -14.63
N LYS A 13 15.08 -24.74 -15.12
CA LYS A 13 15.32 -25.98 -14.36
C LYS A 13 16.73 -26.08 -13.77
N LYS A 14 17.75 -25.70 -14.55
CA LYS A 14 19.15 -25.69 -14.08
C LYS A 14 19.35 -24.76 -12.89
N LYS A 15 18.66 -23.61 -12.88
CA LYS A 15 18.77 -22.60 -11.84
C LYS A 15 18.15 -23.07 -10.52
N VAL A 16 16.92 -23.57 -10.61
CA VAL A 16 16.14 -23.97 -9.42
C VAL A 16 16.51 -25.36 -8.88
N SER A 17 17.36 -26.11 -9.59
CA SER A 17 17.90 -27.39 -9.09
C SER A 17 19.18 -27.23 -8.29
N ASP A 18 19.83 -26.07 -8.37
CA ASP A 18 20.95 -25.71 -7.50
C ASP A 18 20.39 -25.16 -6.17
N PRO A 19 20.59 -25.85 -5.03
CA PRO A 19 19.97 -25.48 -3.76
C PRO A 19 20.47 -24.13 -3.24
N ASP A 20 21.74 -23.79 -3.47
CA ASP A 20 22.32 -22.52 -2.99
C ASP A 20 21.73 -21.34 -3.77
N VAL A 21 21.63 -21.49 -5.10
CA VAL A 21 21.00 -20.49 -5.96
C VAL A 21 19.52 -20.34 -5.65
N LEU A 22 18.81 -21.45 -5.45
CA LEU A 22 17.39 -21.45 -5.09
C LEU A 22 17.15 -20.70 -3.77
N GLU A 23 17.96 -20.99 -2.74
CA GLU A 23 17.86 -20.31 -1.44
C GLU A 23 18.09 -18.79 -1.58
N ILE A 24 19.12 -18.38 -2.34
CA ILE A 24 19.41 -16.96 -2.55
C ILE A 24 18.27 -16.28 -3.32
N LEU A 25 17.77 -16.90 -4.40
CA LEU A 25 16.64 -16.36 -5.16
C LEU A 25 15.39 -16.21 -4.30
N THR A 26 15.10 -17.18 -3.44
CA THR A 26 13.98 -17.09 -2.48
C THR A 26 14.19 -15.94 -1.49
N LYS A 27 15.41 -15.72 -0.96
CA LYS A 27 15.73 -14.57 -0.11
C LYS A 27 15.59 -13.23 -0.84
N ILE A 28 15.97 -13.16 -2.11
CA ILE A 28 15.80 -11.95 -2.93
C ILE A 28 14.31 -11.68 -3.14
N VAL A 29 13.57 -12.64 -3.70
CA VAL A 29 12.17 -12.46 -4.12
C VAL A 29 11.23 -12.20 -2.94
N SER A 30 11.47 -12.83 -1.78
CA SER A 30 10.63 -12.63 -0.58
C SER A 30 10.68 -11.21 0.01
N ARG A 31 11.60 -10.35 -0.45
CA ARG A 31 11.67 -8.93 -0.06
C ARG A 31 10.55 -8.09 -0.66
N TYR A 32 9.93 -8.55 -1.74
CA TYR A 32 9.07 -7.71 -2.58
C TYR A 32 7.60 -8.09 -2.45
N ASP A 33 6.73 -7.10 -2.54
CA ASP A 33 5.28 -7.31 -2.63
C ASP A 33 4.87 -7.64 -4.07
N ILE A 34 5.55 -7.05 -5.04
CA ILE A 34 5.49 -7.40 -6.46
C ILE A 34 6.91 -7.46 -7.01
N ILE A 35 7.25 -8.50 -7.77
CA ILE A 35 8.48 -8.55 -8.54
C ILE A 35 8.22 -9.06 -9.95
N LEU A 36 8.82 -8.39 -10.94
CA LEU A 36 8.94 -8.85 -12.31
C LEU A 36 10.24 -9.63 -12.47
N ILE A 37 10.15 -10.90 -12.85
CA ILE A 37 11.28 -11.73 -13.25
C ILE A 37 11.35 -11.77 -14.77
N LEU A 38 12.53 -11.46 -15.32
CA LEU A 38 12.84 -11.55 -16.75
C LEU A 38 13.63 -12.83 -17.06
N GLU A 39 13.83 -13.08 -18.36
CA GLU A 39 14.61 -14.21 -18.89
C GLU A 39 14.18 -15.59 -18.35
N VAL A 40 12.85 -15.78 -18.17
CA VAL A 40 12.29 -17.08 -17.81
C VAL A 40 12.32 -18.02 -19.02
N VAL A 41 13.13 -19.07 -18.92
CA VAL A 41 13.33 -20.09 -19.95
C VAL A 41 12.83 -21.42 -19.41
N ASP A 42 11.51 -21.57 -19.33
CA ASP A 42 10.86 -22.80 -18.87
C ASP A 42 9.67 -23.20 -19.75
N THR A 43 9.85 -24.24 -20.57
CA THR A 43 8.77 -24.77 -21.42
C THR A 43 7.79 -25.67 -20.67
N SER A 44 8.17 -26.19 -19.51
CA SER A 44 7.40 -27.20 -18.77
C SER A 44 6.55 -26.61 -17.65
N GLY A 45 6.94 -25.45 -17.11
CA GLY A 45 6.38 -24.86 -15.90
C GLY A 45 6.93 -25.45 -14.60
N GLU A 46 7.67 -26.58 -14.65
CA GLU A 46 8.20 -27.29 -13.49
C GLU A 46 9.13 -26.39 -12.64
N SER A 47 9.91 -25.53 -13.28
CA SER A 47 10.87 -24.65 -12.58
C SER A 47 10.14 -23.58 -11.77
N ILE A 48 9.04 -23.07 -12.32
CA ILE A 48 8.18 -22.09 -11.67
C ILE A 48 7.47 -22.74 -10.48
N GLU A 49 6.93 -23.95 -10.65
CA GLU A 49 6.28 -24.69 -9.56
C GLU A 49 7.24 -24.95 -8.39
N ILE A 50 8.47 -25.42 -8.67
CA ILE A 50 9.51 -25.63 -7.66
C ILE A 50 9.79 -24.31 -6.93
N PHE A 51 10.01 -23.22 -7.68
CA PHE A 51 10.34 -21.93 -7.10
C PHE A 51 9.22 -21.35 -6.24
N MET A 52 7.97 -21.37 -6.75
CA MET A 52 6.81 -20.86 -6.03
C MET A 52 6.51 -21.68 -4.78
N LYS A 53 6.76 -22.99 -4.80
CA LYS A 53 6.65 -23.85 -3.62
C LYS A 53 7.66 -23.46 -2.55
N GLU A 54 8.92 -23.25 -2.90
CA GLU A 54 9.93 -22.81 -1.92
C GLU A 54 9.65 -21.39 -1.41
N LEU A 55 9.27 -20.46 -2.30
CA LEU A 55 8.93 -19.09 -1.94
C LEU A 55 7.77 -19.03 -0.93
N ASN A 56 6.72 -19.82 -1.16
CA ASN A 56 5.56 -19.85 -0.25
C ASN A 56 5.83 -20.54 1.10
N LYS A 57 6.96 -21.23 1.29
CA LYS A 57 7.39 -21.68 2.62
C LYS A 57 7.88 -20.53 3.50
N VAL A 58 8.42 -19.46 2.88
CA VAL A 58 8.91 -18.27 3.60
C VAL A 58 7.74 -17.36 3.98
N HIS A 59 6.84 -17.12 3.04
CA HIS A 59 5.62 -16.35 3.27
C HIS A 59 4.49 -16.93 2.41
N GLU A 60 3.44 -17.41 3.05
CA GLU A 60 2.26 -17.89 2.33
C GLU A 60 1.58 -16.75 1.57
N GLY A 61 1.03 -17.04 0.40
CA GLY A 61 0.19 -16.09 -0.35
C GLY A 61 0.86 -15.44 -1.56
N TYR A 62 2.06 -15.85 -1.94
CA TYR A 62 2.64 -15.50 -3.24
C TYR A 62 1.92 -16.26 -4.36
N THR A 63 1.49 -15.50 -5.36
CA THR A 63 0.95 -16.01 -6.63
C THR A 63 1.71 -15.38 -7.80
N TYR A 64 1.44 -15.82 -9.02
CA TYR A 64 2.13 -15.29 -10.20
C TYR A 64 1.22 -15.22 -11.44
N ASN A 65 1.62 -14.39 -12.41
CA ASN A 65 1.19 -14.48 -13.80
C ASN A 65 2.43 -14.55 -14.70
N ILE A 66 2.29 -15.23 -15.84
CA ILE A 66 3.40 -15.40 -16.79
C ILE A 66 2.93 -15.14 -18.22
N SER A 67 3.81 -14.53 -19.01
CA SER A 67 3.57 -14.19 -20.41
C SER A 67 3.62 -15.40 -21.34
N ASP A 68 3.29 -15.17 -22.61
CA ASP A 68 3.65 -16.08 -23.69
C ASP A 68 5.18 -16.18 -23.85
N ARG A 69 5.63 -17.19 -24.58
CA ARG A 69 7.06 -17.38 -24.91
C ARG A 69 7.45 -16.49 -26.09
N LEU A 70 8.26 -15.48 -25.82
CA LEU A 70 8.57 -14.37 -26.74
C LEU A 70 10.01 -14.40 -27.24
N GLY A 71 10.28 -13.72 -28.36
CA GLY A 71 11.61 -13.59 -28.98
C GLY A 71 11.64 -14.01 -30.45
N SER A 72 12.46 -13.38 -31.28
CA SER A 72 12.52 -13.64 -32.74
C SER A 72 13.25 -14.92 -33.15
N THR A 73 13.85 -15.66 -32.21
CA THR A 73 14.64 -16.87 -32.48
C THR A 73 14.02 -18.14 -31.90
N ARG A 74 14.73 -19.28 -31.99
CA ARG A 74 14.35 -20.51 -31.26
C ARG A 74 14.49 -20.35 -29.74
N TYR A 75 15.38 -19.47 -29.31
CA TYR A 75 15.48 -19.08 -27.91
C TYR A 75 14.33 -18.14 -27.61
N LYS A 76 13.52 -18.52 -26.62
CA LYS A 76 12.33 -17.78 -26.21
C LYS A 76 12.31 -17.65 -24.69
N GLU A 77 11.87 -16.50 -24.24
CA GLU A 77 11.80 -16.11 -22.82
C GLU A 77 10.37 -15.73 -22.45
N GLN A 78 10.11 -15.61 -21.16
CA GLN A 78 8.84 -15.15 -20.62
C GLN A 78 9.08 -14.08 -19.55
N PHE A 79 8.10 -13.19 -19.41
CA PHE A 79 7.95 -12.28 -18.27
C PHE A 79 7.11 -12.96 -17.20
N MET A 80 7.59 -13.01 -15.97
CA MET A 80 6.84 -13.57 -14.85
C MET A 80 6.68 -12.52 -13.74
N PHE A 81 5.44 -12.16 -13.44
CA PHE A 81 5.11 -11.32 -12.30
C PHE A 81 4.78 -12.21 -11.11
N ILE A 82 5.54 -12.09 -10.02
CA ILE A 82 5.24 -12.72 -8.74
C ILE A 82 4.76 -11.63 -7.77
N TYR A 83 3.68 -11.87 -7.05
CA TYR A 83 3.14 -10.89 -6.11
C TYR A 83 2.36 -11.52 -4.96
N LYS A 84 2.26 -10.79 -3.85
CA LYS A 84 1.49 -11.18 -2.67
C LYS A 84 0.00 -10.90 -2.87
N SER A 85 -0.81 -11.96 -2.84
CA SER A 85 -2.26 -11.91 -3.10
C SER A 85 -3.07 -11.17 -2.03
N ASP A 86 -2.52 -10.98 -0.84
CA ASP A 86 -3.10 -10.18 0.24
C ASP A 86 -2.74 -8.68 0.16
N VAL A 87 -1.74 -8.31 -0.65
CA VAL A 87 -1.32 -6.92 -0.87
C VAL A 87 -1.97 -6.35 -2.13
N VAL A 88 -1.98 -7.12 -3.22
CA VAL A 88 -2.50 -6.69 -4.52
C VAL A 88 -3.45 -7.70 -5.15
N THR A 89 -4.38 -7.21 -5.95
CA THR A 89 -5.32 -8.04 -6.71
C THR A 89 -5.13 -7.79 -8.20
N LEU A 90 -5.00 -8.86 -9.00
CA LEU A 90 -5.00 -8.75 -10.45
C LEU A 90 -6.38 -8.31 -10.94
N VAL A 91 -6.44 -7.18 -11.64
CA VAL A 91 -7.67 -6.63 -12.22
C VAL A 91 -7.79 -7.03 -13.69
N ASN A 92 -6.69 -6.92 -14.43
CA ASN A 92 -6.63 -7.26 -15.84
C ASN A 92 -5.19 -7.60 -16.24
N HIS A 93 -5.01 -8.31 -17.35
CA HIS A 93 -3.70 -8.50 -17.97
C HIS A 93 -3.85 -8.63 -19.48
N GLU A 94 -2.78 -8.39 -20.22
CA GLU A 94 -2.74 -8.49 -21.67
C GLU A 94 -1.33 -8.80 -22.17
N GLN A 95 -1.19 -9.75 -23.09
CA GLN A 95 0.00 -9.86 -23.92
C GLN A 95 -0.16 -8.86 -25.06
N PHE A 96 0.62 -7.78 -25.06
CA PHE A 96 0.61 -6.83 -26.17
C PHE A 96 1.05 -7.54 -27.45
N ASN A 97 0.55 -7.08 -28.59
CA ASN A 97 0.96 -7.55 -29.90
C ASN A 97 1.20 -6.32 -30.75
N GLU A 98 2.47 -5.95 -30.93
CA GLU A 98 2.85 -4.75 -31.67
C GLU A 98 2.38 -4.83 -33.12
N GLU A 99 2.66 -5.93 -33.81
CA GLU A 99 2.34 -6.13 -35.23
C GLU A 99 0.86 -5.94 -35.51
N ALA A 100 -0.01 -6.52 -34.67
CA ALA A 100 -1.45 -6.40 -34.81
C ALA A 100 -1.98 -5.00 -34.44
N THR A 101 -1.26 -4.25 -33.60
CA THR A 101 -1.74 -2.97 -33.05
C THR A 101 -1.23 -1.77 -33.83
N THR A 102 0.05 -1.76 -34.19
CA THR A 102 0.73 -0.63 -34.84
C THR A 102 1.13 -0.95 -36.29
N GLY A 103 1.12 -2.23 -36.69
CA GLY A 103 1.64 -2.68 -37.97
C GLY A 103 3.17 -2.73 -38.04
N LYS A 104 3.86 -2.55 -36.91
CA LYS A 104 5.32 -2.62 -36.78
C LYS A 104 5.72 -3.88 -35.99
N ASP A 105 6.96 -4.32 -36.15
CA ASP A 105 7.55 -5.47 -35.44
C ASP A 105 8.96 -5.07 -34.96
N VAL A 106 9.03 -4.07 -34.08
CA VAL A 106 10.27 -3.49 -33.55
C VAL A 106 10.65 -4.17 -32.23
N ILE A 107 9.66 -4.42 -31.37
CA ILE A 107 9.85 -4.97 -30.03
C ILE A 107 9.99 -6.48 -30.10
N ASN A 108 11.19 -6.97 -29.81
CA ASN A 108 11.51 -8.40 -29.91
C ASN A 108 10.72 -9.26 -28.90
N ARG A 109 10.41 -8.69 -27.74
CA ARG A 109 9.60 -9.32 -26.68
C ARG A 109 8.47 -8.40 -26.27
N ASP A 110 7.35 -8.55 -26.96
CA ASP A 110 6.13 -7.79 -26.71
C ASP A 110 5.78 -7.75 -25.20
N PRO A 111 5.46 -6.57 -24.62
CA PRO A 111 5.19 -6.47 -23.18
C PRO A 111 3.98 -7.28 -22.72
N TYR A 112 4.12 -8.01 -21.61
CA TYR A 112 3.02 -8.66 -20.90
C TYR A 112 2.53 -7.78 -19.75
N ILE A 113 1.45 -7.03 -20.00
CA ILE A 113 1.04 -5.90 -19.18
C ILE A 113 0.03 -6.36 -18.14
N LEU A 114 0.23 -5.96 -16.88
CA LEU A 114 -0.70 -6.23 -15.78
C LEU A 114 -1.33 -4.94 -15.27
N LYS A 115 -2.62 -4.98 -14.97
CA LYS A 115 -3.32 -3.99 -14.14
C LYS A 115 -3.60 -4.61 -12.77
N LEU A 116 -2.99 -4.05 -11.75
CA LEU A 116 -3.11 -4.48 -10.37
C LEU A 116 -3.90 -3.44 -9.57
N ARG A 117 -4.75 -3.89 -8.65
CA ARG A 117 -5.30 -3.06 -7.59
C ARG A 117 -4.42 -3.18 -6.36
N CYS A 118 -3.98 -2.05 -5.84
CA CYS A 118 -3.08 -1.97 -4.71
C CYS A 118 -3.86 -1.52 -3.46
N SER A 119 -3.93 -2.38 -2.45
CA SER A 119 -4.85 -2.16 -1.31
C SER A 119 -4.34 -1.15 -0.28
N ASN A 120 -3.04 -0.85 -0.28
CA ASN A 120 -2.35 -0.14 0.81
C ASN A 120 -1.47 1.02 0.35
N THR A 121 -1.58 1.48 -0.90
CA THR A 121 -0.77 2.55 -1.48
C THR A 121 -1.61 3.75 -1.89
N VAL A 122 -1.01 4.94 -1.92
CA VAL A 122 -1.69 6.17 -2.38
C VAL A 122 -2.21 6.07 -3.83
N VAL A 123 -1.64 5.14 -4.60
CA VAL A 123 -2.14 4.72 -5.92
C VAL A 123 -3.02 3.49 -5.76
N GLU A 124 -4.30 3.57 -6.13
CA GLU A 124 -5.26 2.47 -5.97
C GLU A 124 -5.14 1.38 -7.05
N ASP A 125 -4.86 1.76 -8.30
CA ASP A 125 -4.66 0.83 -9.41
C ASP A 125 -3.32 1.18 -10.09
N LEU A 126 -2.50 0.17 -10.37
CA LEU A 126 -1.17 0.28 -10.98
C LEU A 126 -1.11 -0.58 -12.25
N VAL A 127 -0.67 0.01 -13.35
CA VAL A 127 -0.35 -0.69 -14.60
C VAL A 127 1.16 -0.92 -14.65
N MET A 128 1.57 -2.16 -14.83
CA MET A 128 2.98 -2.54 -14.94
C MET A 128 3.27 -3.04 -16.34
N ILE A 129 4.27 -2.44 -16.99
CA ILE A 129 4.72 -2.77 -18.34
C ILE A 129 6.14 -3.33 -18.24
N PRO A 130 6.35 -4.63 -18.48
CA PRO A 130 7.67 -5.23 -18.43
C PRO A 130 8.46 -4.88 -19.69
N VAL A 131 9.77 -4.74 -19.57
CA VAL A 131 10.68 -4.52 -20.70
C VAL A 131 11.89 -5.43 -20.58
N HIS A 132 12.25 -6.07 -21.70
CA HIS A 132 13.55 -6.71 -21.88
C HIS A 132 13.99 -6.47 -23.32
N THR A 133 14.80 -5.45 -23.56
CA THR A 133 15.20 -5.06 -24.93
C THR A 133 16.25 -6.01 -25.48
N LYS A 134 16.37 -6.09 -26.81
CA LYS A 134 17.52 -6.73 -27.44
C LYS A 134 18.69 -5.74 -27.38
N PRO A 135 19.87 -6.13 -26.87
CA PRO A 135 20.98 -5.19 -26.70
C PRO A 135 21.41 -4.45 -27.97
N THR A 136 21.26 -5.08 -29.14
CA THR A 136 21.64 -4.45 -30.42
C THR A 136 20.60 -3.46 -30.94
N ASP A 137 19.36 -3.55 -30.46
CA ASP A 137 18.20 -2.81 -30.99
C ASP A 137 17.60 -1.91 -29.89
N SER A 138 18.31 -1.72 -28.77
CA SER A 138 17.78 -1.08 -27.56
C SER A 138 17.30 0.35 -27.80
N VAL A 139 17.98 1.12 -28.65
CA VAL A 139 17.54 2.49 -28.98
C VAL A 139 16.17 2.48 -29.67
N GLU A 140 15.98 1.59 -30.64
CA GLU A 140 14.74 1.50 -31.42
C GLU A 140 13.59 0.94 -30.58
N GLU A 141 13.85 -0.15 -29.83
CA GLU A 141 12.84 -0.74 -28.95
C GLU A 141 12.39 0.25 -27.85
N LEU A 142 13.33 0.96 -27.22
CA LEU A 142 12.98 1.95 -26.20
C LEU A 142 12.22 3.15 -26.76
N ASP A 143 12.51 3.57 -28.00
CA ASP A 143 11.74 4.63 -28.64
C ASP A 143 10.30 4.18 -28.96
N GLU A 144 10.14 2.96 -29.47
CA GLU A 144 8.82 2.40 -29.80
C GLU A 144 7.93 2.21 -28.57
N LEU A 145 8.52 1.96 -27.38
CA LEU A 145 7.77 1.90 -26.13
C LEU A 145 6.94 3.16 -25.88
N TYR A 146 7.35 4.33 -26.38
CA TYR A 146 6.54 5.55 -26.27
C TYR A 146 5.14 5.34 -26.85
N ASP A 147 5.05 4.81 -28.06
CA ASP A 147 3.79 4.60 -28.77
C ASP A 147 2.95 3.52 -28.07
N VAL A 148 3.59 2.42 -27.64
CA VAL A 148 2.95 1.36 -26.85
C VAL A 148 2.33 1.93 -25.57
N ILE A 149 3.08 2.75 -24.82
CA ILE A 149 2.61 3.30 -23.55
C ILE A 149 1.44 4.26 -23.77
N LYS A 150 1.48 5.11 -24.82
CA LYS A 150 0.35 6.01 -25.14
C LYS A 150 -0.90 5.22 -25.55
N ILE A 151 -0.75 4.11 -26.27
CA ILE A 151 -1.86 3.20 -26.62
C ILE A 151 -2.46 2.60 -25.35
N ILE A 152 -1.63 2.07 -24.45
CA ILE A 152 -2.09 1.41 -23.21
C ILE A 152 -2.75 2.41 -22.26
N LYS A 153 -2.16 3.59 -22.09
CA LYS A 153 -2.74 4.72 -21.34
C LYS A 153 -4.16 5.03 -21.82
N THR A 154 -4.35 5.11 -23.14
CA THR A 154 -5.65 5.37 -23.76
C THR A 154 -6.61 4.19 -23.58
N LYS A 155 -6.15 2.97 -23.86
CA LYS A 155 -6.95 1.74 -23.82
C LYS A 155 -7.47 1.45 -22.42
N TRP A 156 -6.64 1.64 -21.40
CA TRP A 156 -6.99 1.31 -20.01
C TRP A 156 -7.38 2.54 -19.18
N ASN A 157 -7.42 3.72 -19.82
CA ASN A 157 -7.80 5.02 -19.27
C ASN A 157 -7.17 5.27 -17.90
N THR A 158 -5.84 5.27 -17.87
CA THR A 158 -5.07 5.41 -16.62
C THR A 158 -3.70 5.99 -16.88
N ASP A 159 -3.26 6.84 -15.96
CA ASP A 159 -1.92 7.42 -15.94
C ASP A 159 -1.01 6.70 -14.92
N ASN A 160 -1.56 5.75 -14.16
CA ASN A 160 -0.85 5.04 -13.11
C ASN A 160 0.04 3.94 -13.69
N ILE A 161 1.04 4.31 -14.47
CA ILE A 161 1.87 3.39 -15.26
C ILE A 161 3.29 3.36 -14.69
N MET A 162 3.81 2.15 -14.50
CA MET A 162 5.20 1.86 -14.19
C MET A 162 5.78 0.94 -15.27
N ILE A 163 6.86 1.37 -15.91
CA ILE A 163 7.63 0.60 -16.87
C ILE A 163 8.92 0.15 -16.18
N LEU A 164 9.23 -1.14 -16.22
CA LEU A 164 10.35 -1.68 -15.47
C LEU A 164 10.95 -2.91 -16.14
N GLY A 165 12.26 -3.06 -16.03
CA GLY A 165 12.99 -4.22 -16.56
C GLY A 165 14.38 -3.89 -17.05
N ASP A 166 14.93 -4.81 -17.84
CA ASP A 166 16.25 -4.67 -18.44
C ASP A 166 16.13 -3.93 -19.78
N PHE A 167 16.44 -2.65 -19.74
CA PHE A 167 16.32 -1.78 -20.91
C PHE A 167 17.58 -1.83 -21.78
N ASN A 168 18.68 -2.44 -21.30
CA ASN A 168 20.01 -2.29 -21.88
C ASN A 168 20.37 -0.80 -22.10
N ALA A 169 19.90 0.09 -21.23
CA ALA A 169 19.88 1.54 -21.41
C ALA A 169 21.20 2.26 -21.07
N ASP A 170 22.36 1.64 -21.35
CA ASP A 170 23.68 2.21 -21.08
C ASP A 170 24.80 1.47 -21.84
N GLY A 171 26.06 1.80 -21.55
CA GLY A 171 27.24 1.10 -22.00
C GLY A 171 27.41 1.17 -23.51
N SER A 172 27.71 0.03 -24.13
CA SER A 172 27.86 -0.06 -25.59
C SER A 172 26.54 -0.11 -26.35
N TYR A 173 25.41 -0.24 -25.66
CA TYR A 173 24.11 -0.48 -26.29
C TYR A 173 23.35 0.82 -26.54
N VAL A 174 23.39 1.74 -25.58
CA VAL A 174 22.79 3.08 -25.72
C VAL A 174 23.80 4.12 -25.27
N SER A 175 24.29 4.94 -26.21
CA SER A 175 25.20 6.03 -25.87
C SER A 175 24.46 7.19 -25.20
N ASN A 176 25.18 8.06 -24.48
CA ASN A 176 24.62 9.31 -23.94
C ASN A 176 24.00 10.24 -25.00
N ARG A 177 24.40 10.08 -26.27
CA ARG A 177 23.81 10.83 -27.38
C ARG A 177 22.48 10.20 -27.80
N ASP A 178 22.45 8.89 -27.99
CA ASP A 178 21.24 8.17 -28.42
C ASP A 178 20.17 8.16 -27.32
N MET A 179 20.58 8.11 -26.05
CA MET A 179 19.67 8.22 -24.91
C MET A 179 18.79 9.49 -25.01
N LYS A 180 19.33 10.60 -25.51
CA LYS A 180 18.60 11.86 -25.65
C LYS A 180 17.62 11.89 -26.82
N THR A 181 17.69 10.93 -27.74
CA THR A 181 16.79 10.86 -28.90
C THR A 181 15.60 9.93 -28.67
N ILE A 182 15.59 9.17 -27.58
CA ILE A 182 14.53 8.23 -27.23
C ILE A 182 13.35 9.00 -26.63
N ARG A 183 12.14 8.87 -27.20
CA ARG A 183 10.96 9.64 -26.79
C ARG A 183 10.54 9.43 -25.33
N ILE A 184 10.65 8.22 -24.79
CA ILE A 184 10.37 7.96 -23.35
C ILE A 184 11.43 8.57 -22.42
N ARG A 185 12.54 9.08 -22.96
CA ARG A 185 13.57 9.80 -22.21
C ARG A 185 13.46 11.31 -22.36
N GLU A 186 13.03 11.78 -23.53
CA GLU A 186 12.82 13.19 -23.85
C GLU A 186 11.53 13.75 -23.22
N ASP A 187 10.43 12.98 -23.24
CA ASP A 187 9.14 13.43 -22.69
C ASP A 187 9.20 13.51 -21.16
N GLU A 188 9.04 14.73 -20.63
CA GLU A 188 9.13 15.05 -19.19
C GLU A 188 8.08 14.32 -18.32
N ASN A 189 7.02 13.78 -18.93
CA ASN A 189 6.05 12.94 -18.21
C ASN A 189 6.61 11.56 -17.85
N PHE A 190 7.76 11.16 -18.39
CA PHE A 190 8.42 9.90 -18.04
C PHE A 190 9.52 10.15 -17.02
N HIS A 191 9.27 9.77 -15.77
CA HIS A 191 10.22 9.95 -14.69
C HIS A 191 11.07 8.70 -14.50
N TRP A 192 12.34 8.79 -14.91
CA TRP A 192 13.32 7.73 -14.77
C TRP A 192 13.85 7.70 -13.32
N LEU A 193 13.41 6.70 -12.55
CA LEU A 193 13.71 6.61 -11.12
C LEU A 193 15.10 6.03 -10.85
N ILE A 194 15.59 5.17 -11.74
CA ILE A 194 16.96 4.66 -11.72
C ILE A 194 17.83 5.57 -12.60
N GLY A 195 18.65 6.38 -11.95
CA GLY A 195 19.56 7.33 -12.60
C GLY A 195 20.68 6.64 -13.39
N ASP A 196 21.24 7.33 -14.39
CA ASP A 196 22.27 6.78 -15.31
C ASP A 196 23.63 6.46 -14.65
N ASN A 197 23.76 6.71 -13.35
CA ASN A 197 24.96 6.48 -12.57
C ASN A 197 24.79 5.30 -11.59
N VAL A 198 23.76 4.48 -11.77
CA VAL A 198 23.46 3.35 -10.88
C VAL A 198 23.97 2.06 -11.53
N ASP A 199 24.95 1.41 -10.91
CA ASP A 199 25.37 0.09 -11.34
C ASP A 199 24.27 -0.94 -11.08
N THR A 200 23.82 -1.59 -12.15
CA THR A 200 22.77 -2.60 -12.14
C THR A 200 23.30 -3.99 -12.50
N THR A 201 24.62 -4.15 -12.64
CA THR A 201 25.24 -5.42 -13.05
C THR A 201 26.02 -6.06 -11.91
N THR A 202 26.07 -7.39 -11.86
CA THR A 202 26.99 -8.08 -10.93
C THR A 202 28.41 -8.20 -11.49
N SER A 203 28.65 -7.67 -12.69
CA SER A 203 29.89 -7.81 -13.43
C SER A 203 30.96 -6.89 -12.83
N THR A 204 32.13 -7.43 -12.53
CA THR A 204 33.28 -6.62 -12.09
C THR A 204 33.97 -5.84 -13.22
N LYS A 205 33.46 -5.96 -14.46
CA LYS A 205 34.07 -5.38 -15.67
C LYS A 205 33.42 -4.08 -16.13
N ASN A 206 32.27 -3.72 -15.58
CA ASN A 206 31.54 -2.52 -15.94
C ASN A 206 30.70 -2.06 -14.74
N THR A 207 30.04 -0.90 -14.89
CA THR A 207 29.11 -0.35 -13.89
C THR A 207 27.86 0.18 -14.59
N ASN A 208 27.35 -0.58 -15.56
CA ASN A 208 26.34 -0.08 -16.50
C ASN A 208 24.94 -0.03 -15.85
N THR A 209 24.14 0.94 -16.28
CA THR A 209 22.75 1.16 -15.85
C THR A 209 21.76 0.55 -16.85
N TYR A 210 21.76 -0.77 -16.97
CA TYR A 210 20.88 -1.49 -17.90
C TYR A 210 19.44 -1.57 -17.41
N ASP A 211 19.25 -1.96 -16.14
CA ASP A 211 17.93 -2.13 -15.56
C ASP A 211 17.33 -0.80 -15.11
N ARG A 212 16.07 -0.56 -15.44
CA ARG A 212 15.40 0.74 -15.21
C ARG A 212 14.03 0.55 -14.58
N ILE A 213 13.62 1.60 -13.86
CA ILE A 213 12.24 1.83 -13.44
C ILE A 213 11.87 3.24 -13.89
N VAL A 214 10.79 3.35 -14.66
CA VAL A 214 10.23 4.59 -15.18
C VAL A 214 8.76 4.66 -14.77
N VAL A 215 8.30 5.82 -14.32
CA VAL A 215 6.88 6.05 -14.02
C VAL A 215 6.32 7.17 -14.88
N TYR A 216 5.03 7.08 -15.23
CA TYR A 216 4.36 8.06 -16.07
C TYR A 216 3.56 9.07 -15.24
N GLY A 217 3.84 10.35 -15.40
CA GLY A 217 3.12 11.47 -14.80
C GLY A 217 3.51 11.79 -13.37
N ASP A 218 3.31 13.05 -13.00
CA ASP A 218 3.68 13.60 -11.69
C ASP A 218 2.96 12.89 -10.53
N ASP A 219 1.72 12.44 -10.72
CA ASP A 219 0.96 11.74 -9.68
C ASP A 219 1.62 10.41 -9.30
N MET A 220 2.12 9.66 -10.29
CA MET A 220 2.87 8.44 -10.03
C MET A 220 4.23 8.73 -9.41
N LEU A 221 4.92 9.79 -9.86
CA LEU A 221 6.17 10.22 -9.23
C LEU A 221 5.94 10.59 -7.75
N ASN A 222 4.88 11.34 -7.47
CA ASN A 222 4.50 11.74 -6.11
C ASN A 222 4.11 10.54 -5.23
N ALA A 223 3.65 9.44 -5.83
CA ALA A 223 3.36 8.20 -5.15
C ALA A 223 4.60 7.38 -4.78
N VAL A 224 5.76 7.65 -5.37
CA VAL A 224 7.02 6.99 -5.04
C VAL A 224 7.56 7.53 -3.71
N GLU A 225 8.05 6.64 -2.85
CA GLU A 225 8.79 7.01 -1.65
C GLU A 225 10.14 7.61 -2.07
N PRO A 226 10.47 8.85 -1.66
CA PRO A 226 11.73 9.49 -2.04
C PRO A 226 12.94 8.60 -1.75
N GLU A 227 13.90 8.58 -2.68
CA GLU A 227 15.16 7.82 -2.57
C GLU A 227 15.01 6.29 -2.42
N SER A 228 13.79 5.75 -2.58
CA SER A 228 13.56 4.30 -2.51
C SER A 228 14.01 3.55 -3.77
N ALA A 229 14.08 4.25 -4.91
CA ALA A 229 14.47 3.67 -6.19
C ALA A 229 15.98 3.42 -6.25
N LYS A 230 16.41 2.16 -6.37
CA LYS A 230 17.84 1.78 -6.39
C LYS A 230 18.06 0.36 -6.92
N ALA A 231 19.31 0.02 -7.22
CA ALA A 231 19.73 -1.37 -7.40
C ALA A 231 19.88 -2.06 -6.03
N PHE A 232 19.47 -3.32 -5.94
CA PHE A 232 19.68 -4.18 -4.79
C PHE A 232 20.89 -5.08 -5.00
N ASN A 233 22.04 -4.64 -4.49
CA ASN A 233 23.28 -5.39 -4.55
C ASN A 233 23.25 -6.61 -3.60
N PHE A 234 22.68 -7.72 -4.08
CA PHE A 234 22.55 -8.95 -3.29
C PHE A 234 23.90 -9.62 -3.00
N LYS A 235 24.94 -9.31 -3.79
CA LYS A 235 26.30 -9.81 -3.56
C LYS A 235 26.83 -9.25 -2.24
N GLU A 236 26.73 -7.93 -2.05
CA GLU A 236 27.12 -7.29 -0.80
C GLU A 236 26.19 -7.68 0.35
N GLU A 237 24.87 -7.63 0.14
CA GLU A 237 23.89 -7.95 1.19
C GLU A 237 24.10 -9.35 1.77
N PHE A 238 24.39 -10.34 0.92
CA PHE A 238 24.53 -11.74 1.33
C PHE A 238 26.00 -12.20 1.44
N ASN A 239 26.96 -11.28 1.35
CA ASN A 239 28.39 -11.55 1.41
C ASN A 239 28.84 -12.67 0.43
N LEU A 240 28.36 -12.59 -0.82
CA LEU A 240 28.71 -13.54 -1.87
C LEU A 240 30.02 -13.13 -2.57
N ASP A 241 30.78 -14.12 -3.02
CA ASP A 241 31.85 -13.87 -3.98
C ASP A 241 31.32 -13.64 -5.41
N ASP A 242 32.20 -13.24 -6.33
CA ASP A 242 31.83 -12.97 -7.72
C ASP A 242 31.24 -14.19 -8.46
N GLU A 243 31.74 -15.39 -8.15
CA GLU A 243 31.29 -16.62 -8.79
C GLU A 243 29.89 -16.99 -8.29
N GLN A 244 29.66 -16.89 -6.99
CA GLN A 244 28.36 -17.10 -6.34
C GLN A 244 27.32 -16.09 -6.84
N ALA A 245 27.69 -14.81 -6.92
CA ALA A 245 26.79 -13.78 -7.44
C ALA A 245 26.41 -14.06 -8.91
N LEU A 246 27.40 -14.36 -9.75
CA LEU A 246 27.18 -14.68 -11.17
C LEU A 246 26.39 -15.98 -11.37
N LYS A 247 26.51 -16.95 -10.45
CA LYS A 247 25.65 -18.13 -10.42
C LYS A 247 24.19 -17.75 -10.19
N VAL A 248 23.88 -16.68 -9.47
CA VAL A 248 22.51 -16.18 -9.26
C VAL A 248 22.03 -15.39 -10.47
N SER A 249 22.73 -14.31 -10.84
CA SER A 249 22.48 -13.55 -12.07
C SER A 249 23.66 -12.64 -12.40
N ASP A 250 23.74 -12.14 -13.62
CA ASP A 250 24.64 -11.05 -14.03
C ASP A 250 24.05 -9.64 -13.85
N HIS A 251 22.81 -9.55 -13.38
CA HIS A 251 22.12 -8.30 -13.05
C HIS A 251 21.77 -8.24 -11.56
N TYR A 252 21.63 -7.04 -11.01
CA TYR A 252 20.98 -6.80 -9.73
C TYR A 252 19.50 -6.46 -9.95
N PRO A 253 18.59 -6.84 -9.03
CA PRO A 253 17.23 -6.31 -9.05
C PRO A 253 17.26 -4.78 -8.93
N VAL A 254 16.46 -4.09 -9.72
CA VAL A 254 16.10 -2.68 -9.45
C VAL A 254 14.80 -2.65 -8.67
N GLU A 255 14.78 -1.90 -7.58
CA GLU A 255 13.66 -1.83 -6.64
C GLU A 255 13.18 -0.40 -6.42
N VAL A 256 11.91 -0.25 -6.04
CA VAL A 256 11.27 1.02 -5.66
C VAL A 256 10.18 0.76 -4.61
N GLU A 257 9.88 1.75 -3.78
CA GLU A 257 8.75 1.71 -2.85
C GLU A 257 7.69 2.74 -3.21
N LEU A 258 6.42 2.31 -3.22
CA LEU A 258 5.28 3.23 -3.27
C LEU A 258 4.79 3.59 -1.87
N LYS A 259 4.48 4.87 -1.66
CA LYS A 259 3.92 5.45 -0.45
C LYS A 259 2.65 4.73 -0.05
N SER A 260 2.51 4.47 1.25
CA SER A 260 1.29 3.89 1.80
C SER A 260 0.22 4.97 2.04
N ILE A 261 -1.07 4.58 2.02
CA ILE A 261 -2.19 5.46 2.42
C ILE A 261 -2.11 5.87 3.90
N VAL A 262 -1.20 5.29 4.68
CA VAL A 262 -0.97 5.70 6.07
C VAL A 262 -0.36 7.10 6.10
N GLU A 263 -1.17 8.09 6.49
CA GLU A 263 -0.81 9.49 6.74
C GLU A 263 0.60 9.60 7.35
N THR A 264 1.57 10.03 6.55
CA THR A 264 2.82 10.58 7.05
C THR A 264 2.55 12.01 7.49
N ASP A 265 2.01 12.18 8.69
CA ASP A 265 2.25 13.41 9.43
C ASP A 265 3.76 13.44 9.74
N GLU A 266 4.42 14.46 9.21
CA GLU A 266 5.86 14.70 9.29
C GLU A 266 6.44 14.38 10.69
N GLY A 267 7.50 13.55 10.69
CA GLY A 267 8.48 13.55 11.78
C GLY A 267 8.18 12.71 13.04
N ASN A 268 7.28 11.72 13.02
CA ASN A 268 7.20 10.73 14.11
C ASN A 268 7.29 9.30 13.59
N ALA A 269 8.21 8.54 14.20
CA ALA A 269 8.51 7.16 13.90
C ALA A 269 7.29 6.27 13.57
N LYS A 270 7.47 5.43 12.54
CA LYS A 270 6.56 4.40 12.00
C LYS A 270 5.61 3.84 13.07
N LYS A 271 4.40 4.41 13.15
CA LYS A 271 3.33 3.96 14.05
C LYS A 271 2.53 2.90 13.30
N LEU A 272 2.28 1.74 13.92
CA LEU A 272 1.45 0.72 13.30
C LEU A 272 0.04 1.27 13.01
N LYS A 273 -0.43 1.01 11.78
CA LYS A 273 -1.80 1.29 11.36
C LYS A 273 -2.76 0.52 12.28
N GLY A 274 -3.74 1.22 12.85
CA GLY A 274 -4.75 0.63 13.73
C GLY A 274 -5.62 -0.44 13.06
N LYS A 275 -6.48 -1.09 13.84
CA LYS A 275 -7.47 -2.05 13.33
C LYS A 275 -8.58 -1.30 12.59
N THR A 276 -8.87 -1.69 11.36
CA THR A 276 -9.98 -1.13 10.58
C THR A 276 -11.30 -1.84 10.93
N PRO A 277 -12.33 -1.12 11.41
CA PRO A 277 -13.62 -1.71 11.77
C PRO A 277 -14.45 -2.08 10.52
N ALA A 278 -15.43 -2.98 10.70
CA ALA A 278 -16.28 -3.47 9.61
C ALA A 278 -17.03 -2.33 8.89
N TYR A 279 -17.47 -1.33 9.65
CA TYR A 279 -18.13 -0.15 9.08
C TYR A 279 -17.21 0.62 8.13
N ALA A 280 -15.94 0.81 8.46
CA ALA A 280 -14.99 1.52 7.60
C ALA A 280 -14.76 0.79 6.25
N PHE A 281 -14.71 -0.55 6.26
CA PHE A 281 -14.68 -1.32 5.01
C PHE A 281 -15.95 -1.16 4.18
N PHE A 282 -17.12 -1.07 4.83
CA PHE A 282 -18.38 -0.80 4.16
C PHE A 282 -18.43 0.60 3.55
N VAL A 283 -17.99 1.61 4.29
CA VAL A 283 -17.94 2.99 3.81
C VAL A 283 -17.13 3.05 2.51
N VAL A 284 -15.93 2.46 2.47
CA VAL A 284 -15.11 2.37 1.26
C VAL A 284 -15.87 1.75 0.08
N ASP A 285 -16.49 0.59 0.31
CA ASP A 285 -17.23 -0.14 -0.72
C ASP A 285 -18.44 0.66 -1.24
N PHE A 286 -19.16 1.33 -0.32
CA PHE A 286 -20.31 2.15 -0.61
C PHE A 286 -19.94 3.36 -1.49
N TYR A 287 -18.90 4.10 -1.12
CA TYR A 287 -18.44 5.25 -1.90
C TYR A 287 -17.92 4.83 -3.30
N LYS A 288 -17.27 3.66 -3.42
CA LYS A 288 -16.85 3.09 -4.71
C LYS A 288 -18.04 2.77 -5.61
N GLU A 289 -19.07 2.11 -5.09
CA GLU A 289 -20.29 1.84 -5.85
C GLU A 289 -21.02 3.13 -6.25
N HIS A 290 -21.09 4.10 -5.34
CA HIS A 290 -21.77 5.37 -5.59
C HIS A 290 -21.06 6.17 -6.69
N LYS A 291 -19.72 6.23 -6.68
CA LYS A 291 -18.91 6.88 -7.72
C LYS A 291 -19.09 6.21 -9.08
N LYS A 292 -19.18 4.87 -9.12
CA LYS A 292 -19.42 4.10 -10.36
C LYS A 292 -20.82 4.35 -10.95
N LYS A 293 -21.84 4.50 -10.10
CA LYS A 293 -23.24 4.75 -10.52
C LYS A 293 -23.50 6.21 -10.94
N HIS A 294 -22.65 7.15 -10.50
CA HIS A 294 -22.79 8.58 -10.78
C HIS A 294 -21.50 9.20 -11.32
N PRO A 295 -21.00 8.78 -12.51
CA PRO A 295 -19.80 9.36 -13.10
C PRO A 295 -20.02 10.84 -13.43
N GLY A 296 -19.16 11.72 -12.93
CA GLY A 296 -19.16 13.16 -13.24
C GLY A 296 -20.17 14.03 -12.46
N ALA A 297 -20.94 13.46 -11.54
CA ALA A 297 -21.80 14.25 -10.66
C ALA A 297 -20.98 14.99 -9.60
N LYS A 298 -21.29 16.27 -9.31
CA LYS A 298 -20.75 16.96 -8.13
C LYS A 298 -21.32 16.31 -6.87
N VAL A 299 -20.54 15.42 -6.26
CA VAL A 299 -20.93 14.71 -5.06
C VAL A 299 -20.92 15.66 -3.86
N ILE A 300 -22.09 15.92 -3.26
CA ILE A 300 -22.20 16.64 -2.01
C ILE A 300 -21.93 15.65 -0.86
N LEU A 301 -20.76 15.79 -0.24
CA LEU A 301 -20.21 14.84 0.73
C LEU A 301 -21.16 14.53 1.91
N THR A 302 -21.88 15.55 2.37
CA THR A 302 -22.81 15.47 3.50
C THR A 302 -24.07 14.68 3.18
N GLU A 303 -24.46 14.58 1.91
CA GLU A 303 -25.62 13.80 1.47
C GLU A 303 -25.25 12.33 1.28
N VAL A 304 -24.08 12.06 0.69
CA VAL A 304 -23.61 10.68 0.47
C VAL A 304 -23.21 10.00 1.78
N SER A 305 -22.65 10.72 2.75
CA SER A 305 -22.39 10.16 4.09
C SER A 305 -23.68 9.76 4.80
N LYS A 306 -24.75 10.57 4.71
CA LYS A 306 -26.07 10.21 5.25
C LYS A 306 -26.62 8.93 4.60
N LEU A 307 -26.57 8.85 3.27
CA LEU A 307 -26.97 7.66 2.52
C LEU A 307 -26.14 6.43 2.90
N CYS A 308 -24.84 6.60 3.16
CA CYS A 308 -23.94 5.55 3.60
C CYS A 308 -24.36 4.99 4.97
N SER A 309 -24.53 5.85 5.97
CA SER A 309 -24.96 5.45 7.31
C SER A 309 -26.35 4.79 7.30
N GLU A 310 -27.30 5.33 6.52
CA GLU A 310 -28.64 4.73 6.36
C GLU A 310 -28.59 3.35 5.68
N LYS A 311 -27.74 3.21 4.66
CA LYS A 311 -27.53 1.92 3.99
C LYS A 311 -26.92 0.92 4.96
N TRP A 312 -25.91 1.28 5.74
CA TRP A 312 -25.36 0.38 6.77
C TRP A 312 -26.41 -0.03 7.79
N LYS A 313 -27.25 0.88 8.26
CA LYS A 313 -28.31 0.57 9.23
C LYS A 313 -29.36 -0.40 8.67
N SER A 314 -29.70 -0.25 7.39
CA SER A 314 -30.69 -1.10 6.71
C SER A 314 -30.16 -2.46 6.22
N MET A 315 -28.84 -2.69 6.23
CA MET A 315 -28.25 -3.96 5.79
C MET A 315 -28.50 -5.12 6.75
N SER A 316 -28.71 -6.30 6.17
CA SER A 316 -28.92 -7.54 6.91
C SER A 316 -27.64 -8.02 7.61
N PRO A 317 -27.74 -8.89 8.63
CA PRO A 317 -26.59 -9.53 9.25
C PRO A 317 -25.68 -10.28 8.26
N GLU A 318 -26.27 -10.91 7.24
CA GLU A 318 -25.57 -11.64 6.18
C GLU A 318 -24.78 -10.70 5.27
N GLU A 319 -25.37 -9.57 4.87
CA GLU A 319 -24.66 -8.56 4.06
C GLU A 319 -23.51 -7.91 4.85
N LYS A 320 -23.71 -7.71 6.16
CA LYS A 320 -22.66 -7.23 7.07
C LYS A 320 -21.58 -8.26 7.34
N ALA A 321 -21.84 -9.55 7.08
CA ALA A 321 -20.89 -10.63 7.36
C ALA A 321 -19.60 -10.47 6.55
N LYS A 322 -19.68 -10.03 5.28
CA LYS A 322 -18.48 -9.81 4.44
C LYS A 322 -17.54 -8.78 5.08
N PHE A 323 -18.10 -7.67 5.58
CA PHE A 323 -17.32 -6.60 6.20
C PHE A 323 -16.81 -6.96 7.59
N LYS A 324 -17.56 -7.78 8.34
CA LYS A 324 -17.10 -8.33 9.61
C LYS A 324 -15.92 -9.27 9.42
N GLU A 325 -15.91 -10.10 8.36
CA GLU A 325 -14.77 -10.96 8.07
C GLU A 325 -13.55 -10.15 7.60
N MET A 326 -13.73 -9.09 6.81
CA MET A 326 -12.67 -8.14 6.46
C MET A 326 -12.04 -7.49 7.70
N ALA A 327 -12.87 -7.01 8.64
CA ALA A 327 -12.39 -6.46 9.91
C ALA A 327 -11.66 -7.49 10.78
N LYS A 328 -12.07 -8.76 10.73
CA LYS A 328 -11.40 -9.86 11.42
C LYS A 328 -10.05 -10.22 10.77
N ASN A 329 -9.93 -10.12 9.45
CA ASN A 329 -8.66 -10.27 8.74
C ASN A 329 -7.70 -9.13 9.09
N ASP A 330 -8.17 -7.89 9.09
CA ASP A 330 -7.36 -6.73 9.45
C ASP A 330 -6.92 -6.77 10.92
N LYS A 331 -7.78 -7.28 11.81
CA LYS A 331 -7.41 -7.58 13.19
C LYS A 331 -6.26 -8.59 13.28
N ARG A 332 -6.25 -9.64 12.46
CA ARG A 332 -5.15 -10.63 12.40
C ARG A 332 -3.85 -9.99 11.94
N ARG A 333 -3.89 -9.19 10.86
CA ARG A 333 -2.77 -8.39 10.38
C ARG A 333 -2.19 -7.53 11.51
N TYR A 334 -3.02 -6.73 12.17
CA TYR A 334 -2.60 -5.88 13.28
C TYR A 334 -1.97 -6.67 14.43
N ASP A 335 -2.58 -7.79 14.82
CA ASP A 335 -2.09 -8.63 15.92
C ASP A 335 -0.75 -9.30 15.55
N GLN A 336 -0.48 -9.57 14.26
CA GLN A 336 0.81 -10.06 13.77
C GLN A 336 1.86 -8.96 13.74
N GLU A 337 1.56 -7.80 13.15
CA GLU A 337 2.48 -6.67 13.08
C GLU A 337 2.89 -6.19 14.49
N MET A 338 1.96 -6.22 15.45
CA MET A 338 2.22 -5.87 16.85
C MET A 338 3.20 -6.82 17.55
N LYS A 339 3.32 -8.08 17.13
CA LYS A 339 4.30 -9.03 17.73
C LYS A 339 5.74 -8.65 17.40
N SER A 340 5.96 -8.11 16.20
CA SER A 340 7.25 -7.62 15.73
C SER A 340 7.49 -6.14 16.08
N TYR A 341 6.52 -5.45 16.68
CA TYR A 341 6.64 -4.03 16.95
C TYR A 341 7.49 -3.75 18.19
N VAL A 342 8.64 -3.11 17.97
CA VAL A 342 9.43 -2.50 19.02
C VAL A 342 9.10 -0.99 19.03
N PRO A 343 8.42 -0.48 20.07
CA PRO A 343 8.16 0.95 20.18
C PRO A 343 9.49 1.72 20.25
N PRO A 344 9.65 2.83 19.52
CA PRO A 344 10.85 3.66 19.61
C PRO A 344 11.12 4.09 21.05
N ALA A 345 12.39 4.03 21.47
CA ALA A 345 12.80 4.52 22.79
C ALA A 345 12.42 6.00 22.93
N GLY A 346 11.52 6.32 23.87
CA GLY A 346 11.01 7.68 24.06
C GLY A 346 9.63 7.97 23.45
N ALA A 347 8.94 6.97 22.91
CA ALA A 347 7.52 7.06 22.52
C ALA A 347 6.65 7.34 23.75
N LYS A 348 6.55 8.62 24.14
CA LYS A 348 5.53 9.10 25.06
C LYS A 348 4.19 8.75 24.42
N LYS A 349 3.31 8.01 25.13
CA LYS A 349 1.87 7.92 24.82
C LYS A 349 1.44 9.29 24.31
N GLY A 350 0.94 9.36 23.08
CA GLY A 350 0.82 10.58 22.29
C GLY A 350 0.49 11.79 23.16
N LYS A 351 1.30 12.85 23.06
CA LYS A 351 0.95 14.12 23.68
C LYS A 351 -0.44 14.50 23.17
N LYS A 352 -1.44 14.46 24.05
CA LYS A 352 -2.74 15.10 23.82
C LYS A 352 -2.44 16.48 23.24
N LYS A 353 -3.05 16.84 22.10
CA LYS A 353 -2.99 18.20 21.54
C LYS A 353 -3.08 19.18 22.71
N LYS A 354 -2.18 20.17 22.80
CA LYS A 354 -2.21 21.16 23.89
C LYS A 354 -3.62 21.77 23.90
N LYS A 355 -4.42 21.37 24.89
CA LYS A 355 -5.78 21.88 25.07
C LYS A 355 -5.65 23.37 25.33
N ASP A 356 -6.44 24.18 24.64
CA ASP A 356 -6.52 25.61 24.95
C ASP A 356 -6.89 25.76 26.43
N PRO A 357 -6.06 26.42 27.26
CA PRO A 357 -6.36 26.63 28.67
C PRO A 357 -7.68 27.39 28.89
N ASN A 358 -8.15 28.14 27.89
CA ASN A 358 -9.34 28.96 27.94
C ASN A 358 -10.60 28.27 27.36
N ALA A 359 -10.46 27.09 26.76
CA ALA A 359 -11.62 26.36 26.25
C ALA A 359 -12.44 25.76 27.41
N PRO A 360 -13.79 25.91 27.40
CA PRO A 360 -14.67 25.22 28.34
C PRO A 360 -14.43 23.71 28.32
N LYS A 361 -14.46 23.06 29.48
CA LYS A 361 -14.27 21.60 29.60
C LYS A 361 -15.62 20.89 29.48
N LYS A 362 -15.71 19.86 28.63
CA LYS A 362 -16.92 19.00 28.53
C LYS A 362 -17.28 18.44 29.93
N PRO A 363 -18.58 18.37 30.27
CA PRO A 363 -19.01 17.85 31.56
C PRO A 363 -18.84 16.32 31.64
N PRO A 364 -18.58 15.77 32.85
CA PRO A 364 -18.50 14.32 33.03
C PRO A 364 -19.86 13.67 32.74
N SER A 365 -19.86 12.52 32.06
CA SER A 365 -21.08 11.76 31.75
C SER A 365 -21.82 11.30 33.03
N ALA A 366 -23.11 10.95 32.91
CA ALA A 366 -23.91 10.44 34.03
C ALA A 366 -23.22 9.27 34.76
N PHE A 367 -22.58 8.37 34.02
CA PHE A 367 -21.78 7.27 34.59
C PHE A 367 -20.56 7.78 35.38
N LEU A 368 -19.82 8.77 34.84
CA LEU A 368 -18.67 9.34 35.52
C LEU A 368 -19.05 10.08 36.81
N ILE A 369 -20.17 10.82 36.79
CA ILE A 369 -20.74 11.46 37.98
C ILE A 369 -21.04 10.39 39.04
N PHE A 370 -21.72 9.30 38.64
CA PHE A 370 -21.98 8.17 39.53
C PHE A 370 -20.70 7.55 40.11
N THR A 371 -19.70 7.27 39.28
CA THR A 371 -18.43 6.71 39.76
C THR A 371 -17.72 7.66 40.72
N SER A 372 -17.75 8.98 40.49
CA SER A 372 -17.08 9.95 41.37
C SER A 372 -17.69 10.00 42.76
N GLU A 373 -19.01 9.88 42.88
CA GLU A 373 -19.73 9.91 44.16
C GLU A 373 -19.55 8.62 44.96
N HIS A 374 -19.26 7.49 44.29
CA HIS A 374 -19.16 6.17 44.91
C HIS A 374 -17.72 5.65 45.04
N ARG A 375 -16.74 6.32 44.41
CA ARG A 375 -15.33 5.90 44.37
C ARG A 375 -14.71 5.85 45.75
N GLU A 376 -14.99 6.82 46.60
CA GLU A 376 -14.43 6.87 47.96
C GLU A 376 -14.92 5.70 48.81
N LYS A 377 -16.20 5.35 48.66
CA LYS A 377 -16.81 4.21 49.37
C LYS A 377 -16.20 2.87 48.95
N ILE A 378 -16.09 2.60 47.64
CA ILE A 378 -15.49 1.34 47.16
C ILE A 378 -14.01 1.24 47.52
N LYS A 379 -13.28 2.36 47.51
CA LYS A 379 -11.87 2.41 47.90
C LYS A 379 -11.67 2.19 49.40
N ALA A 380 -12.58 2.69 50.24
CA ALA A 380 -12.58 2.44 51.68
C ALA A 380 -12.91 0.98 52.01
N ASP A 381 -13.88 0.39 51.31
CA ASP A 381 -14.31 -1.00 51.52
C ASP A 381 -13.31 -2.03 50.95
N ASN A 382 -12.38 -1.62 50.09
CA ASN A 382 -11.40 -2.48 49.43
C ASN A 382 -10.00 -1.82 49.39
N PRO A 383 -9.30 -1.67 50.52
CA PRO A 383 -7.96 -1.08 50.53
C PRO A 383 -6.99 -1.92 49.68
N GLY A 384 -6.32 -1.28 48.71
CA GLY A 384 -5.33 -1.93 47.83
C GLY A 384 -5.84 -2.45 46.49
N ILE A 385 -7.15 -2.33 46.19
CA ILE A 385 -7.72 -2.75 44.90
C ILE A 385 -7.17 -1.90 43.73
N SER A 386 -6.93 -2.54 42.59
CA SER A 386 -6.43 -1.85 41.39
C SER A 386 -7.49 -0.93 40.79
N ILE A 387 -7.04 0.18 40.17
CA ILE A 387 -7.94 1.14 39.49
C ILE A 387 -8.76 0.44 38.40
N THR A 388 -8.19 -0.57 37.74
CA THR A 388 -8.85 -1.39 36.72
C THR A 388 -10.00 -2.21 37.28
N ASP A 389 -9.85 -2.78 38.47
CA ASP A 389 -10.89 -3.60 39.10
C ASP A 389 -12.00 -2.74 39.71
N ILE A 390 -11.66 -1.54 40.19
CA ILE A 390 -12.66 -0.53 40.58
C ILE A 390 -13.54 -0.15 39.38
N ALA A 391 -12.94 0.09 38.21
CA ALA A 391 -13.68 0.45 37.00
C ALA A 391 -14.63 -0.66 36.54
N LYS A 392 -14.20 -1.93 36.61
CA LYS A 392 -15.06 -3.09 36.32
C LYS A 392 -16.25 -3.16 37.29
N LYS A 393 -16.02 -3.00 38.60
CA LYS A 393 -17.10 -2.97 39.61
C LYS A 393 -18.12 -1.87 39.31
N PHE A 394 -17.67 -0.68 38.92
CA PHE A 394 -18.59 0.40 38.56
C PHE A 394 -19.41 0.11 37.30
N GLY A 395 -18.80 -0.49 36.27
CA GLY A 395 -19.53 -0.89 35.06
C GLY A 395 -20.64 -1.90 35.36
N GLU A 396 -20.37 -2.88 36.23
CA GLU A 396 -21.37 -3.86 36.67
C GLU A 396 -22.49 -3.23 37.51
N MET A 397 -22.14 -2.34 38.45
CA MET A 397 -23.13 -1.64 39.27
C MET A 397 -24.03 -0.75 38.41
N TRP A 398 -23.45 0.01 37.47
CA TRP A 398 -24.22 0.84 36.54
C TRP A 398 -25.12 0.01 35.62
N LYS A 399 -24.68 -1.17 35.18
CA LYS A 399 -25.53 -2.07 34.39
C LYS A 399 -26.71 -2.63 35.19
N LYS A 400 -26.53 -2.87 36.49
CA LYS A 400 -27.56 -3.38 37.41
C LYS A 400 -28.53 -2.30 37.91
N MET A 401 -28.14 -1.03 37.91
CA MET A 401 -29.01 0.08 38.31
C MET A 401 -30.22 0.23 37.37
N SER A 402 -31.39 0.43 37.98
CA SER A 402 -32.65 0.66 37.28
C SER A 402 -32.73 2.09 36.70
N THR A 403 -33.65 2.31 35.75
CA THR A 403 -33.82 3.61 35.08
C THR A 403 -34.12 4.75 36.06
N THR A 404 -34.86 4.48 37.14
CA THR A 404 -35.17 5.47 38.19
C THR A 404 -33.94 5.85 39.01
N GLU A 405 -33.00 4.92 39.21
CA GLU A 405 -31.73 5.18 39.91
C GLU A 405 -30.71 5.92 39.05
N LYS A 406 -30.80 5.79 37.72
CA LYS A 406 -29.97 6.52 36.75
C LYS A 406 -30.45 7.94 36.47
N THR A 407 -31.77 8.15 36.55
CA THR A 407 -32.44 9.45 36.33
C THR A 407 -31.76 10.63 37.05
N PRO A 408 -31.39 10.58 38.35
CA PRO A 408 -30.73 11.71 39.02
C PRO A 408 -29.35 12.03 38.42
N TYR A 409 -28.60 11.03 37.94
CA TYR A 409 -27.29 11.25 37.32
C TYR A 409 -27.42 11.80 35.90
N GLU A 410 -28.42 11.34 35.15
CA GLU A 410 -28.77 11.89 33.83
C GLU A 410 -29.25 13.34 33.94
N ALA A 411 -30.04 13.67 34.96
CA ALA A 411 -30.46 15.05 35.24
C ALA A 411 -29.28 15.94 35.67
N LYS A 412 -28.34 15.42 36.49
CA LYS A 412 -27.10 16.13 36.83
C LYS A 412 -26.24 16.38 35.59
N TYR A 413 -26.10 15.39 34.71
CA TYR A 413 -25.40 15.53 33.43
C TYR A 413 -26.07 16.57 32.52
N ALA A 414 -27.40 16.55 32.40
CA ALA A 414 -28.16 17.51 31.58
C ALA A 414 -27.92 18.96 32.03
N LYS A 415 -27.94 19.23 33.34
CA LYS A 415 -27.63 20.57 33.89
C LYS A 415 -26.19 21.01 33.61
N LEU A 416 -25.24 20.09 33.74
CA LEU A 416 -23.82 20.39 33.45
C LEU A 416 -23.58 20.59 31.95
N LYS A 417 -24.33 19.88 31.10
CA LYS A 417 -24.32 20.04 29.65
C LYS A 417 -24.86 21.40 29.23
N GLU A 418 -25.98 21.84 29.78
CA GLU A 418 -26.56 23.17 29.54
C GLU A 418 -25.57 24.29 29.91
N LYS A 419 -24.93 24.18 31.08
CA LYS A 419 -23.88 25.12 31.50
C LYS A 419 -22.69 25.14 30.54
N TYR A 420 -22.23 23.97 30.09
CA TYR A 420 -21.14 23.86 29.12
C TYR A 420 -21.52 24.48 27.76
N GLU A 421 -22.75 24.26 27.28
CA GLU A 421 -23.23 24.86 26.03
C GLU A 421 -23.26 26.39 26.10
N MET A 422 -23.67 26.96 27.25
CA MET A 422 -23.59 28.41 27.49
C MET A 422 -22.14 28.93 27.50
N GLU A 423 -21.22 28.21 28.17
CA GLU A 423 -19.80 28.57 28.22
C GLU A 423 -19.13 28.48 26.84
N VAL A 424 -19.49 27.48 26.03
CA VAL A 424 -19.03 27.32 24.64
C VAL A 424 -19.58 28.43 23.74
N ALA A 425 -20.86 28.80 23.89
CA ALA A 425 -21.46 29.90 23.14
C ALA A 425 -20.76 31.23 23.46
N ALA A 426 -20.48 31.50 24.74
CA ALA A 426 -19.73 32.68 25.17
C ALA A 426 -18.27 32.67 24.70
N TYR A 427 -17.64 31.49 24.64
CA TYR A 427 -16.29 31.30 24.11
C TYR A 427 -16.20 31.58 22.61
N ARG A 428 -17.17 31.07 21.83
CA ARG A 428 -17.26 31.31 20.37
C ARG A 428 -17.53 32.77 20.03
N ALA A 429 -18.33 33.48 20.84
CA ALA A 429 -18.62 34.90 20.64
C ALA A 429 -17.40 35.82 20.82
N LYS A 430 -16.33 35.37 21.50
CA LYS A 430 -15.09 36.13 21.74
C LYS A 430 -14.04 36.01 20.62
N GLY A 431 -14.41 35.51 19.44
CA GLY A 431 -13.56 35.58 18.23
C GLY A 431 -12.59 34.41 18.02
N ALA A 432 -12.72 33.30 18.75
CA ALA A 432 -11.94 32.09 18.50
C ALA A 432 -12.47 31.37 17.24
N LYS A 433 -11.77 31.51 16.10
CA LYS A 433 -11.99 30.68 14.91
C LYS A 433 -11.26 29.34 15.09
N ASN A 434 -12.00 28.25 14.87
CA ASN A 434 -11.56 26.85 14.81
C ASN A 434 -11.04 26.23 16.12
N VAL A 435 -11.97 25.76 16.96
CA VAL A 435 -11.69 24.67 17.92
C VAL A 435 -12.91 23.74 17.95
N GLU A 436 -12.75 22.56 17.37
CA GLU A 436 -13.72 21.46 17.48
C GLU A 436 -13.77 20.95 18.94
N PRO A 437 -14.97 20.63 19.46
CA PRO A 437 -15.11 20.16 20.83
C PRO A 437 -14.44 18.80 21.02
N ALA A 438 -13.70 18.63 22.12
CA ALA A 438 -12.87 17.46 22.40
C ALA A 438 -13.65 16.13 22.43
N ASP A 439 -13.51 15.28 21.41
CA ASP A 439 -14.07 13.93 21.40
C ASP A 439 -13.14 12.97 22.15
N ASP A 440 -13.70 12.28 23.14
CA ASP A 440 -13.04 11.17 23.84
C ASP A 440 -13.43 9.88 23.08
N ASP A 441 -12.44 9.28 22.41
CA ASP A 441 -12.25 7.85 22.09
C ASP A 441 -13.48 6.92 21.98
N ASP A 442 -14.51 7.33 21.24
CA ASP A 442 -15.33 6.42 20.42
C ASP A 442 -15.25 7.01 19.00
N GLU A 443 -14.67 6.28 18.03
CA GLU A 443 -14.68 6.70 16.63
C GLU A 443 -16.13 6.82 16.17
N ASP A 444 -16.68 8.03 16.25
CA ASP A 444 -18.01 8.37 15.78
C ASP A 444 -18.12 7.91 14.31
N GLU A 445 -19.20 7.21 13.96
CA GLU A 445 -19.48 6.78 12.57
C GLU A 445 -19.37 7.96 11.58
N ASN A 446 -19.63 9.19 12.06
CA ASN A 446 -19.49 10.44 11.30
C ASN A 446 -18.02 10.86 11.05
N ASP A 447 -17.07 10.54 11.94
CA ASP A 447 -15.65 10.82 11.75
C ASP A 447 -15.01 9.81 10.78
N ILE A 448 -15.48 8.55 10.81
CA ILE A 448 -15.12 7.53 9.80
C ILE A 448 -15.63 7.96 8.42
N ASP A 449 -16.91 8.36 8.32
CA ASP A 449 -17.46 8.86 7.06
C ASP A 449 -16.71 10.09 6.55
N GLY A 450 -16.39 11.06 7.43
CA GLY A 450 -15.69 12.29 7.06
C GLY A 450 -14.23 12.07 6.64
N LYS A 451 -13.48 11.20 7.34
CA LYS A 451 -12.12 10.82 6.97
C LYS A 451 -12.10 10.02 5.66
N MET A 452 -12.96 9.02 5.54
CA MET A 452 -12.98 8.15 4.36
C MET A 452 -13.52 8.88 3.13
N ALA A 453 -14.48 9.79 3.27
CA ALA A 453 -14.97 10.57 2.14
C ALA A 453 -13.94 11.57 1.58
N LYS A 454 -13.00 12.06 2.40
CA LYS A 454 -11.84 12.86 1.93
C LYS A 454 -10.81 12.04 1.14
N LEU A 455 -10.81 10.71 1.25
CA LEU A 455 -9.98 9.83 0.43
C LEU A 455 -10.59 9.58 -0.97
N PHE A 456 -11.86 9.91 -1.19
CA PHE A 456 -12.59 9.61 -2.43
C PHE A 456 -13.07 10.83 -3.23
N LEU A 457 -12.98 12.03 -2.65
CA LEU A 457 -12.95 13.31 -3.36
C LEU A 457 -11.53 13.61 -3.83
#